data_AF-A0A1L6PP94-F1
#
_entry.id   AF-A0A1L6PP94-F1
#
_cell.length_a   1.000
_cell.length_b   1.000
_cell.length_c   1.000
_cell.angle_alpha   90.00
_cell.angle_beta   90.00
_cell.angle_gamma   90.00
#
_symmetry.space_group_name_H-M   'P 1'
#
loop_
_entity.id
_entity.type
_entity.pdbx_description
1 polymer ?
#
loop_
_entity_poly.entity_id
_entity_poly.type
_entity_poly.pdbx_seq_one_letter_code
_entity_poly.pdbx_strand_id
1 'polypeptide(L)'
;MLIRLNQAQPYVLSLFRLVVGLLFAFHGAATLFGVLGGNQAETGAWPGWYAALIQLVCGSLVALGLGTRAAAFLASGSMAYAYFKVHQPEAFLPLQNGGEPSAMFCWAFLLLVFTGPGAVALDRFFGSRSTAATAEDATRRDKAPAVSV
;
A
#
# COMPACT_ATOMS: atom_id res chain seq x y z
N MET A 1 -3.22 30.81 0.68
CA MET A 1 -2.55 29.69 1.38
C MET A 1 -3.32 28.37 1.24
N LEU A 2 -4.60 28.30 1.62
CA LEU A 2 -5.44 27.08 1.54
C LEU A 2 -5.55 26.46 0.13
N ILE A 3 -5.65 27.27 -0.93
CA ILE A 3 -5.71 26.79 -2.33
C ILE A 3 -4.45 26.01 -2.74
N ARG A 4 -3.26 26.44 -2.28
CA ARG A 4 -1.98 25.75 -2.59
C ARG A 4 -1.88 24.41 -1.86
N LEU A 5 -2.44 24.29 -0.65
CA LEU A 5 -2.47 23.02 0.09
C LEU A 5 -3.34 21.97 -0.62
N ASN A 6 -4.51 22.38 -1.12
CA ASN A 6 -5.39 21.48 -1.87
C ASN A 6 -4.74 21.00 -3.19
N GLN A 7 -4.02 21.87 -3.88
CA GLN A 7 -3.27 21.50 -5.09
C GLN A 7 -2.12 20.52 -4.80
N ALA A 8 -1.46 20.64 -3.64
CA ALA A 8 -0.36 19.77 -3.24
C ALA A 8 -0.83 18.41 -2.67
N GLN A 9 -2.08 18.31 -2.21
CA GLN A 9 -2.66 17.12 -1.57
C GLN A 9 -2.33 15.79 -2.29
N PRO A 10 -2.52 15.62 -3.62
CA PRO A 10 -2.27 14.32 -4.25
C PRO A 10 -0.78 13.93 -4.30
N TYR A 11 0.15 14.91 -4.24
CA TYR A 11 1.58 14.67 -4.13
C TYR A 11 1.96 14.30 -2.70
N VAL A 12 1.42 15.01 -1.71
CA VAL A 12 1.64 14.70 -0.29
C VAL A 12 1.07 13.31 0.05
N LEU A 13 -0.08 12.93 -0.51
CA LEU A 13 -0.60 11.56 -0.38
C LEU A 13 0.34 10.51 -0.98
N SER A 14 1.01 10.82 -2.09
CA SER A 14 2.00 9.92 -2.70
C SER A 14 3.23 9.75 -1.81
N LEU A 15 3.70 10.83 -1.19
CA LEU A 15 4.80 10.81 -0.23
C LEU A 15 4.44 10.05 1.04
N PHE A 16 3.25 10.31 1.60
CA PHE A 16 2.72 9.58 2.75
C PHE A 16 2.66 8.07 2.46
N ARG A 17 2.07 7.70 1.31
CA ARG A 17 2.01 6.31 0.83
C ARG A 17 3.40 5.67 0.75
N LEU A 18 4.37 6.37 0.17
CA LEU A 18 5.75 5.91 0.04
C LEU A 18 6.38 5.65 1.42
N VAL A 19 6.30 6.62 2.33
CA VAL A 19 6.93 6.53 3.66
C VAL A 19 6.28 5.42 4.49
N VAL A 20 4.95 5.38 4.58
CA VAL A 20 4.24 4.36 5.36
C VAL A 20 4.51 2.97 4.81
N GLY A 21 4.47 2.80 3.48
CA GLY A 21 4.78 1.53 2.83
C GLY A 21 6.23 1.07 3.08
N LEU A 22 7.21 1.96 2.99
CA LEU A 22 8.61 1.65 3.25
C LEU A 22 8.87 1.27 4.70
N LEU A 23 8.34 2.03 5.66
CA LEU A 23 8.47 1.71 7.07
C LEU A 23 7.90 0.33 7.37
N PHE A 24 6.73 0.01 6.81
CA PHE A 24 6.12 -1.32 6.95
C PHE A 24 6.98 -2.42 6.33
N ALA A 25 7.52 -2.17 5.13
CA ALA A 25 8.43 -3.12 4.48
C ALA A 25 9.72 -3.35 5.28
N PHE A 26 10.26 -2.34 5.94
CA PHE A 26 11.43 -2.47 6.81
C PHE A 26 11.17 -3.38 8.02
N HIS A 27 10.00 -3.30 8.65
CA HIS A 27 9.66 -4.23 9.73
C HIS A 27 9.58 -5.69 9.23
N GLY A 28 9.02 -5.88 8.03
CA GLY A 28 9.01 -7.17 7.35
C GLY A 28 10.41 -7.69 7.06
N ALA A 29 11.28 -6.86 6.47
CA ALA A 29 12.66 -7.21 6.17
C ALA A 29 13.46 -7.55 7.44
N ALA A 30 13.32 -6.73 8.47
CA ALA A 30 13.98 -6.93 9.76
C ALA A 30 13.60 -8.28 10.38
N THR A 31 12.31 -8.64 10.34
CA THR A 31 11.82 -9.89 10.91
C THR A 31 12.10 -11.11 10.02
N LEU A 32 12.09 -10.98 8.69
CA LEU A 32 12.34 -12.12 7.79
C LEU A 32 13.82 -12.44 7.60
N PHE A 33 14.69 -11.43 7.67
CA PHE A 33 16.10 -11.57 7.30
C PHE A 33 17.08 -11.18 8.40
N GLY A 34 16.62 -10.70 9.56
CA GLY A 34 17.51 -10.28 10.65
C GLY A 34 18.36 -9.05 10.31
N VAL A 35 17.86 -8.20 9.42
CA VAL A 35 18.54 -6.97 8.97
C VAL A 35 17.97 -5.73 9.67
N LEU A 36 18.55 -4.55 9.42
CA LEU A 36 18.06 -3.26 9.92
C LEU A 36 17.93 -3.19 11.46
N GLY A 37 18.72 -4.00 12.17
CA GLY A 37 18.73 -4.07 13.63
C GLY A 37 17.64 -4.94 14.26
N GLY A 38 16.86 -5.69 13.46
CA GLY A 38 15.84 -6.61 13.96
C GLY A 38 16.33 -8.05 14.12
N ASN A 39 15.59 -8.84 14.90
CA ASN A 39 15.81 -10.28 15.05
C ASN A 39 15.03 -11.06 14.00
N GLN A 40 15.67 -12.05 13.40
CA GLN A 40 15.02 -12.93 12.43
C GLN A 40 14.04 -13.89 13.14
N ALA A 41 12.82 -13.98 12.63
CA ALA A 41 11.85 -14.98 13.05
C ALA A 41 12.15 -16.33 12.42
N GLU A 42 11.86 -17.40 13.15
CA GLU A 42 11.89 -18.76 12.59
C GLU A 42 10.92 -18.88 11.41
N THR A 43 11.35 -19.58 10.36
CA THR A 43 10.58 -19.70 9.12
C THR A 43 9.28 -20.45 9.37
N GLY A 44 8.14 -19.83 9.01
CA GLY A 44 6.82 -20.41 9.21
C GLY A 44 6.25 -20.23 10.62
N ALA A 45 6.96 -19.56 11.53
CA ALA A 45 6.48 -19.32 12.89
C ALA A 45 5.23 -18.42 12.90
N TRP A 46 4.17 -18.88 13.57
CA TRP A 46 2.94 -18.12 13.76
C TRP A 46 3.01 -17.20 14.99
N PRO A 47 2.48 -15.96 14.92
CA PRO A 47 2.03 -15.23 13.74
C PRO A 47 3.17 -14.46 13.04
N GLY A 48 4.33 -14.34 13.68
CA GLY A 48 5.37 -13.36 13.35
C GLY A 48 5.92 -13.47 11.93
N TRP A 49 6.20 -14.68 11.45
CA TRP A 49 6.79 -14.88 10.12
C TRP A 49 5.82 -14.48 8.99
N TYR A 50 4.55 -14.87 9.12
CA TYR A 50 3.51 -14.51 8.15
C TYR A 50 3.19 -13.01 8.19
N ALA A 51 3.15 -12.41 9.38
CA ALA A 51 2.99 -10.97 9.53
C ALA A 51 4.13 -10.23 8.82
N ALA A 52 5.37 -10.71 8.95
CA ALA A 52 6.54 -10.12 8.33
C ALA A 52 6.54 -10.24 6.80
N LEU A 53 6.06 -11.36 6.27
CA LEU A 53 5.86 -11.55 4.83
C LEU A 53 4.84 -10.56 4.26
N ILE A 54 3.70 -10.39 4.94
CA ILE A 54 2.69 -9.39 4.57
C ILE A 54 3.29 -7.99 4.63
N GLN A 55 4.05 -7.69 5.69
CA GLN A 55 4.73 -6.41 5.87
C GLN A 55 5.66 -6.06 4.72
N LEU A 56 6.53 -6.99 4.34
CA LEU A 56 7.47 -6.80 3.25
C LEU A 56 6.76 -6.64 1.90
N VAL A 57 5.86 -7.56 1.56
CA VAL A 57 5.20 -7.59 0.25
C VAL A 57 4.21 -6.44 0.10
N CYS A 58 3.25 -6.30 1.02
CA CYS A 58 2.22 -5.26 0.93
C CYS A 58 2.84 -3.88 1.15
N GLY A 59 3.80 -3.74 2.07
CA GLY A 59 4.53 -2.49 2.27
C GLY A 59 5.24 -2.02 0.99
N SER A 60 5.92 -2.94 0.29
CA SER A 60 6.60 -2.63 -0.98
C SER A 60 5.61 -2.26 -2.09
N LEU A 61 4.53 -3.02 -2.26
CA LEU A 61 3.49 -2.73 -3.25
C LEU A 61 2.83 -1.36 -2.99
N VAL A 62 2.48 -1.09 -1.73
CA VAL A 62 1.96 0.22 -1.33
C VAL A 62 2.99 1.30 -1.60
N ALA A 63 4.27 1.12 -1.24
CA ALA A 63 5.34 2.10 -1.44
C ALA A 63 5.65 2.40 -2.91
N LEU A 64 5.48 1.43 -3.82
CA LEU A 64 5.62 1.63 -5.26
C LEU A 64 4.35 2.19 -5.92
N GLY A 65 3.22 2.12 -5.23
CA GLY A 65 1.93 2.50 -5.79
C GLY A 65 1.42 1.46 -6.80
N LEU A 66 1.67 0.18 -6.52
CA LEU A 66 1.22 -0.97 -7.30
C LEU A 66 0.06 -1.66 -6.58
N GLY A 67 -1.13 -1.72 -7.18
CA GLY A 67 -2.31 -2.33 -6.58
C GLY A 67 -2.66 -1.74 -5.20
N THR A 68 -2.41 -0.44 -4.99
CA THR A 68 -2.36 0.18 -3.65
C THR A 68 -3.57 -0.13 -2.78
N ARG A 69 -4.78 -0.11 -3.34
CA ARG A 69 -6.00 -0.36 -2.55
C ARG A 69 -6.06 -1.79 -2.00
N ALA A 70 -5.72 -2.78 -2.83
CA ALA A 70 -5.73 -4.19 -2.43
C ALA A 70 -4.60 -4.47 -1.43
N ALA A 71 -3.38 -4.02 -1.72
CA ALA A 71 -2.24 -4.18 -0.82
C ALA A 71 -2.45 -3.49 0.53
N ALA A 72 -3.02 -2.27 0.53
CA ALA A 72 -3.34 -1.55 1.75
C ALA A 72 -4.47 -2.23 2.55
N PHE A 73 -5.48 -2.82 1.90
CA PHE A 73 -6.53 -3.57 2.61
C PHE A 73 -5.95 -4.78 3.35
N LEU A 74 -5.06 -5.55 2.70
CA LEU A 74 -4.39 -6.68 3.33
C LEU A 74 -3.47 -6.25 4.48
N ALA A 75 -2.67 -5.19 4.28
CA ALA A 75 -1.82 -4.63 5.31
C ALA A 75 -2.61 -4.08 6.51
N SER A 76 -3.76 -3.45 6.25
CA SER A 76 -4.67 -2.97 7.31
C SER A 76 -5.22 -4.14 8.11
N GLY A 77 -5.73 -5.18 7.44
CA GLY A 77 -6.26 -6.37 8.09
C GLY A 77 -5.22 -7.12 8.93
N SER A 78 -3.98 -7.26 8.46
CA SER A 78 -2.92 -7.92 9.25
C SER A 78 -2.57 -7.15 10.52
N MET A 79 -2.60 -5.81 10.47
CA MET A 79 -2.35 -4.96 11.63
C MET A 79 -3.55 -4.89 12.59
N ALA A 80 -4.78 -4.99 12.08
CA ALA A 80 -5.95 -5.20 12.92
C ALA A 80 -5.85 -6.54 13.67
N TYR A 81 -5.46 -7.62 13.00
CA TYR A 81 -5.19 -8.90 13.65
C TYR A 81 -4.10 -8.76 14.72
N ALA A 82 -2.96 -8.12 14.39
CA ALA A 82 -1.89 -7.90 15.36
C ALA A 82 -2.39 -7.15 16.59
N TYR A 83 -3.16 -6.07 16.43
CA TYR A 83 -3.72 -5.35 17.56
C TYR A 83 -4.65 -6.22 18.41
N PHE A 84 -5.71 -6.81 17.82
CA PHE A 84 -6.73 -7.50 18.60
C PHE A 84 -6.33 -8.87 19.12
N LYS A 85 -5.39 -9.57 18.46
CA LYS A 85 -4.98 -10.93 18.84
C LYS A 85 -3.62 -11.02 19.51
N VAL A 86 -2.74 -10.05 19.31
CA VAL A 86 -1.40 -10.05 19.94
C VAL A 86 -1.33 -9.01 21.04
N HIS A 87 -1.70 -7.75 20.78
CA HIS A 87 -1.50 -6.67 21.75
C HIS A 87 -2.64 -6.48 22.76
N GLN A 88 -3.89 -6.51 22.32
CA GLN A 88 -5.05 -6.24 23.18
C GLN A 88 -5.18 -7.21 24.37
N PRO A 89 -4.82 -8.50 24.27
CA PRO A 89 -4.79 -9.40 25.43
C PRO A 89 -3.85 -8.96 26.56
N GLU A 90 -2.77 -8.24 26.25
CA GLU A 90 -1.76 -7.82 27.25
C GLU A 90 -2.23 -6.62 28.09
N ALA A 91 -2.95 -5.68 27.48
CA ALA A 91 -3.62 -4.57 28.18
C ALA A 91 -4.68 -3.92 27.29
N PHE A 92 -5.64 -3.20 27.89
CA PHE A 92 -6.70 -2.52 27.14
C PHE A 92 -6.19 -1.33 26.31
N LEU A 93 -5.31 -0.50 26.89
CA LEU A 93 -4.82 0.71 26.22
C LEU A 93 -3.59 0.41 25.33
N PRO A 94 -3.55 0.88 24.06
CA PRO A 94 -2.40 0.70 23.17
C PRO A 94 -1.06 1.12 23.77
N LEU A 95 -1.08 2.19 24.57
CA LEU A 95 0.10 2.73 25.26
C LEU A 95 0.72 1.73 26.25
N GLN A 96 -0.09 0.84 26.82
CA GLN A 96 0.33 -0.13 27.84
C GLN A 96 0.77 -1.47 27.22
N ASN A 97 0.22 -1.84 26.06
CA ASN A 97 0.47 -3.14 25.42
C ASN A 97 1.43 -3.08 24.21
N GLY A 98 1.98 -1.90 23.90
CA GLY A 98 2.85 -1.71 22.74
C GLY A 98 2.15 -1.85 21.38
N GLY A 99 0.82 -1.85 21.35
CA GLY A 99 -0.01 -2.03 20.15
C GLY A 99 -0.30 -0.75 19.40
N GLU A 100 0.20 0.40 19.85
CA GLU A 100 0.05 1.68 19.17
C GLU A 100 0.54 1.65 17.71
N PRO A 101 1.72 1.07 17.37
CA PRO A 101 2.15 0.94 15.97
C PRO A 101 1.18 0.10 15.12
N SER A 102 0.69 -1.01 15.67
CA SER A 102 -0.31 -1.87 15.00
C SER A 102 -1.59 -1.08 14.68
N ALA A 103 -2.11 -0.32 15.66
CA ALA A 103 -3.27 0.53 15.43
C ALA A 103 -2.99 1.62 14.37
N MET A 104 -1.85 2.30 14.45
CA MET A 104 -1.49 3.38 13.53
C MET A 104 -1.30 2.89 12.10
N PHE A 105 -0.60 1.78 11.88
CA PHE A 105 -0.47 1.18 10.55
C PHE A 105 -1.84 0.68 10.03
N CYS A 106 -2.66 0.06 10.88
CA CYS A 106 -4.01 -0.38 10.51
C CYS A 106 -4.83 0.78 9.92
N TRP A 107 -4.90 1.90 10.63
CA TRP A 107 -5.67 3.07 10.20
C TRP A 107 -5.03 3.82 9.03
N ALA A 108 -3.70 3.93 8.99
CA ALA A 108 -2.99 4.55 7.87
C ALA A 108 -3.23 3.79 6.56
N PHE A 109 -3.15 2.45 6.58
CA PHE A 109 -3.44 1.65 5.40
C PHE A 109 -4.93 1.66 5.05
N LEU A 110 -5.83 1.63 6.02
CA LEU A 110 -7.26 1.75 5.76
C LEU A 110 -7.58 3.06 5.03
N LEU A 111 -6.97 4.18 5.43
CA LEU A 111 -7.11 5.45 4.73
C LEU A 111 -6.67 5.34 3.27
N LEU A 112 -5.55 4.66 2.99
CA LEU A 112 -5.04 4.45 1.63
C LEU A 112 -5.96 3.57 0.76
N VAL A 113 -6.78 2.70 1.35
CA VAL A 113 -7.84 1.97 0.61
C VAL A 113 -8.83 2.94 -0.03
N PHE A 114 -9.20 4.01 0.69
CA PHE A 114 -10.20 4.98 0.24
C PHE A 114 -9.59 6.12 -0.59
N THR A 115 -8.44 6.65 -0.18
CA THR A 115 -7.77 7.75 -0.91
C THR A 115 -7.07 7.27 -2.18
N GLY A 116 -6.70 5.99 -2.24
CA GLY A 116 -6.00 5.39 -3.39
C GLY A 116 -4.53 5.83 -3.53
N PRO A 117 -3.93 5.65 -4.71
CA PRO A 117 -2.48 5.68 -4.91
C PRO A 117 -1.83 7.07 -4.94
N GLY A 118 -2.59 8.16 -5.01
CA GLY A 118 -2.08 9.53 -5.16
C GLY A 118 -1.72 9.91 -6.61
N ALA A 119 -1.03 11.05 -6.79
CA ALA A 119 -0.57 11.54 -8.10
C ALA A 119 0.57 10.70 -8.69
N VAL A 120 1.49 10.22 -7.86
CA VAL A 120 2.68 9.47 -8.28
C VAL A 120 2.53 8.01 -7.86
N ALA A 121 2.36 7.12 -8.84
CA ALA A 121 2.21 5.67 -8.62
C ALA A 121 2.61 4.90 -9.87
N LEU A 122 3.33 3.78 -9.71
CA LEU A 122 3.82 3.00 -10.86
C LEU A 122 2.68 2.43 -11.72
N ASP A 123 1.51 2.11 -11.14
CA ASP A 123 0.34 1.63 -11.90
C ASP A 123 -0.06 2.56 -13.06
N ARG A 124 0.18 3.87 -12.92
CA ARG A 124 -0.13 4.86 -13.96
C ARG A 124 0.76 4.69 -15.21
N PHE A 125 1.98 4.18 -15.05
CA PHE A 125 2.89 3.93 -16.17
C PHE A 125 2.53 2.66 -16.94
N PHE A 126 1.93 1.67 -16.28
CA PHE A 126 1.48 0.43 -16.94
C PHE A 126 0.09 0.56 -17.59
N GLY A 127 -0.80 1.39 -17.05
CA GLY A 127 -2.16 1.61 -17.59
C GLY A 127 -2.23 2.51 -18.84
N SER A 128 -1.23 3.39 -19.06
CA SER A 128 -1.24 4.36 -20.17
C SER A 128 -1.18 3.72 -21.57
N ARG A 129 -0.56 2.54 -21.68
CA ARG A 129 -0.39 1.85 -22.98
C ARG A 129 -1.71 1.30 -23.54
N SER A 130 -2.69 0.98 -22.70
CA SER A 130 -3.99 0.44 -23.14
C SER A 130 -4.91 1.52 -23.68
N THR A 131 -4.89 2.73 -23.11
CA THR A 131 -5.73 3.84 -23.55
C THR A 131 -5.26 4.44 -24.87
N ALA A 132 -3.94 4.50 -25.09
CA ALA A 132 -3.36 4.95 -26.36
C ALA A 132 -3.72 4.00 -27.51
N ALA A 133 -3.61 2.68 -27.31
CA ALA A 133 -3.97 1.69 -28.33
C ALA A 133 -5.47 1.73 -28.68
N THR A 134 -6.34 2.00 -27.70
CA THR A 134 -7.80 2.10 -27.92
C THR A 134 -8.18 3.38 -28.66
N ALA A 135 -7.50 4.50 -28.37
CA ALA A 135 -7.71 5.77 -29.07
C ALA A 135 -7.20 5.71 -30.52
N GLU A 136 -6.09 5.02 -30.75
CA GLU A 136 -5.51 4.83 -32.08
C GLU A 136 -6.39 3.93 -32.97
N ASP A 137 -6.97 2.87 -32.40
CA ASP A 137 -7.92 1.98 -33.11
C ASP A 137 -9.25 2.68 -33.43
N ALA A 138 -9.78 3.48 -32.49
CA ALA A 138 -10.98 4.29 -32.73
C ALA A 138 -10.77 5.34 -33.85
N THR A 139 -9.60 5.98 -33.87
CA THR A 139 -9.24 6.97 -34.91
C THR A 139 -9.02 6.31 -36.27
N ARG A 140 -8.55 5.05 -36.30
CA ARG A 140 -8.35 4.28 -37.53
C ARG A 140 -9.67 3.79 -38.13
N ARG A 141 -10.64 3.45 -37.30
CA ARG A 141 -11.97 2.98 -37.71
C ARG A 141 -12.81 4.10 -38.32
N ASP A 142 -12.65 5.33 -37.85
CA ASP A 142 -13.34 6.52 -38.37
C ASP A 142 -12.80 7.00 -39.74
N LYS A 143 -11.55 6.64 -40.06
CA LYS A 143 -10.91 6.96 -41.36
C LYS A 143 -11.07 5.87 -42.42
N ALA A 144 -11.70 4.74 -42.10
CA ALA A 144 -11.94 3.69 -43.09
C ALA A 144 -13.09 4.14 -44.02
N PRO A 145 -12.87 4.24 -45.34
CA PRO A 145 -13.92 4.67 -46.25
C PRO A 145 -15.05 3.65 -46.22
N ALA A 146 -16.28 4.12 -46.01
CA ALA A 146 -17.47 3.28 -46.07
C ALA A 146 -17.54 2.64 -47.46
N VAL A 147 -17.38 1.32 -47.51
CA VAL A 147 -17.53 0.55 -48.75
C VAL A 147 -19.00 0.65 -49.14
N SER A 148 -19.30 1.53 -50.09
CA SER A 148 -20.62 1.63 -50.71
C SER A 148 -20.83 0.40 -51.59
N VAL A 149 -21.74 -0.48 -51.16
CA VAL A 149 -22.27 -1.62 -51.95
C VAL A 149 -23.35 -1.11 -52.90
#